data_AF-A0A7W8IE22-F1
#
_entry.id   AF-A0A7W8IE22-F1
#
_cell.length_a   1.000
_cell.length_b   1.000
_cell.length_c   1.000
_cell.angle_alpha   90.00
_cell.angle_beta   90.00
_cell.angle_gamma   90.00
#
_symmetry.space_group_name_H-M   'P 1'
#
loop_
_entity.id
_entity.type
_entity.pdbx_description
1 polymer ?
#
loop_
_entity_poly.entity_id
_entity_poly.type
_entity_poly.pdbx_seq_one_letter_code
_entity_poly.pdbx_strand_id
1 'polypeptide(L)'
;MAEREIGAVIGGDLHLISDEEIALEGAFRGGPGILIIAGTGSSIIGRAADRAIYQAGGWGPSLGDEGSGFWIAQEALRAGFWAKDRGVATTLLAEIGEFWGLKSLGEIVEMANARPGPDLPALVPIIVRCAEAGDDLAIAVLERAGVELAEQVALVALKMKESGGRRKIEAACTGSILEHISLVRAAMVAALKTSSPGVKVLEGVVDSLEGALWRAREAARTDS
;
A
#
# COMPACT_ATOMS: atom_id res chain seq x y z
N MET A 1 25.77 -0.47 7.37
CA MET A 1 26.92 0.09 6.62
C MET A 1 26.81 1.60 6.55
N ALA A 2 25.66 2.15 6.11
CA ALA A 2 25.37 3.60 6.10
C ALA A 2 25.51 4.31 7.47
N GLU A 3 25.06 3.70 8.57
CA GLU A 3 25.21 4.27 9.94
C GLU A 3 26.65 4.61 10.32
N ARG A 4 27.57 3.71 9.97
CA ARG A 4 28.97 3.80 10.38
C ARG A 4 29.72 4.87 9.62
N GLU A 5 29.30 5.15 8.39
CA GLU A 5 29.90 6.18 7.53
C GLU A 5 29.35 7.58 7.85
N ILE A 6 28.06 7.68 8.16
CA ILE A 6 27.40 8.96 8.47
C ILE A 6 27.71 9.42 9.90
N GLY A 7 27.71 8.52 10.88
CA GLY A 7 28.02 8.85 12.29
C GLY A 7 29.45 9.36 12.52
N ALA A 8 30.37 9.14 11.58
CA ALA A 8 31.75 9.63 11.67
C ALA A 8 31.92 11.12 11.32
N VAL A 9 30.88 11.77 10.76
CA VAL A 9 30.97 13.13 10.19
C VAL A 9 30.06 14.15 10.92
N ILE A 10 29.17 13.70 11.80
CA ILE A 10 28.22 14.56 12.53
C ILE A 10 28.46 14.49 14.04
N GLY A 11 28.46 15.65 14.70
CA GLY A 11 28.71 15.80 16.14
C GLY A 11 27.46 15.70 17.01
N GLY A 12 26.58 14.71 16.78
CA GLY A 12 25.34 14.50 17.52
C GLY A 12 24.77 13.09 17.38
N ASP A 13 23.67 12.79 18.08
CA ASP A 13 23.02 11.48 18.06
C ASP A 13 22.37 11.18 16.69
N LEU A 14 22.71 10.04 16.08
CA LEU A 14 22.17 9.59 14.80
C LEU A 14 20.99 8.64 15.03
N HIS A 15 19.79 9.05 14.66
CA HIS A 15 18.60 8.20 14.61
C HIS A 15 18.21 7.89 13.16
N LEU A 16 18.38 6.64 12.74
CA LEU A 16 17.85 6.14 11.48
C LEU A 16 16.43 5.61 11.67
N ILE A 17 15.53 6.13 10.87
CA ILE A 17 14.11 5.90 10.95
C ILE A 17 13.63 5.67 9.52
N SER A 18 12.81 4.64 9.32
CA SER A 18 12.24 4.39 7.99
C SER A 18 11.27 5.50 7.58
N ASP A 19 11.11 5.71 6.28
CA ASP A 19 10.11 6.67 5.76
C ASP A 19 8.69 6.33 6.27
N GLU A 20 8.41 5.04 6.48
CA GLU A 20 7.14 4.53 7.02
C GLU A 20 6.92 4.97 8.48
N GLU A 21 7.96 4.94 9.31
CA GLU A 21 7.91 5.43 10.69
C GLU A 21 7.77 6.97 10.74
N ILE A 22 8.40 7.70 9.82
CA ILE A 22 8.23 9.16 9.70
C ILE A 22 6.79 9.50 9.30
N ALA A 23 6.22 8.77 8.35
CA ALA A 23 4.83 8.95 7.96
C ALA A 23 3.86 8.59 9.10
N LEU A 24 4.15 7.53 9.88
CA LEU A 24 3.37 7.14 11.05
C LEU A 24 3.42 8.20 12.16
N GLU A 25 4.53 8.91 12.28
CA GLU A 25 4.66 10.08 13.14
C GLU A 25 3.79 11.25 12.67
N GLY A 26 3.75 11.54 11.38
CA GLY A 26 2.83 12.55 10.85
C GLY A 26 1.37 12.23 11.10
N ALA A 27 0.99 10.96 10.91
CA ALA A 27 -0.38 10.49 11.06
C ALA A 27 -0.89 10.61 12.52
N PHE A 28 -0.05 10.27 13.50
CA PHE A 28 -0.51 10.11 14.89
C PHE A 28 0.25 10.95 15.93
N ARG A 29 1.23 11.78 15.51
CA ARG A 29 1.99 12.69 16.37
C ARG A 29 2.56 12.01 17.62
N GLY A 30 3.28 10.91 17.42
CA GLY A 30 3.82 10.06 18.49
C GLY A 30 2.81 9.14 19.19
N GLY A 31 1.51 9.29 18.92
CA GLY A 31 0.45 8.46 19.50
C GLY A 31 0.34 7.07 18.87
N PRO A 32 -0.41 6.14 19.51
CA PRO A 32 -0.67 4.82 18.95
C PRO A 32 -1.66 4.88 17.78
N GLY A 33 -1.42 4.05 16.77
CA GLY A 33 -2.23 4.00 15.56
C GLY A 33 -1.62 3.11 14.49
N ILE A 34 -2.34 2.89 13.40
CA ILE A 34 -1.87 2.13 12.22
C ILE A 34 -1.81 3.05 11.02
N LEU A 35 -0.69 3.08 10.30
CA LEU A 35 -0.58 3.69 8.99
C LEU A 35 -0.63 2.61 7.91
N ILE A 36 -1.50 2.83 6.93
CA ILE A 36 -1.73 1.98 5.76
C ILE A 36 -1.12 2.71 4.57
N ILE A 37 -0.09 2.12 3.96
CA ILE A 37 0.62 2.70 2.82
C ILE A 37 0.30 1.86 1.59
N ALA A 38 -0.26 2.46 0.55
CA ALA A 38 -0.43 1.80 -0.75
C ALA A 38 -0.24 2.81 -1.91
N GLY A 39 0.86 2.63 -2.64
CA GLY A 39 1.24 3.37 -3.83
C GLY A 39 1.82 2.41 -4.86
N THR A 40 3.05 2.65 -5.30
CA THR A 40 3.81 1.69 -6.13
C THR A 40 3.96 0.33 -5.43
N GLY A 41 4.32 0.33 -4.14
CA GLY A 41 4.33 -0.82 -3.23
C GLY A 41 3.33 -0.62 -2.08
N SER A 42 3.33 -1.51 -1.09
CA SER A 42 2.45 -1.38 0.08
C SER A 42 3.03 -1.96 1.36
N SER A 43 2.76 -1.29 2.48
CA SER A 43 3.19 -1.69 3.82
C SER A 43 2.19 -1.20 4.85
N ILE A 44 2.00 -1.98 5.92
CA ILE A 44 1.20 -1.60 7.07
C ILE A 44 2.11 -1.50 8.29
N ILE A 45 2.18 -0.33 8.91
CA ILE A 45 2.97 -0.09 10.12
C ILE A 45 2.08 0.41 11.25
N GLY A 46 2.26 -0.13 12.46
CA GLY A 46 1.46 0.22 13.63
C GLY A 46 2.32 0.49 14.84
N ARG A 47 1.93 1.47 15.66
CA ARG A 47 2.55 1.80 16.94
C ARG A 47 1.59 1.52 18.08
N ALA A 48 1.98 0.66 19.01
CA ALA A 48 1.23 0.37 20.22
C ALA A 48 1.43 1.44 21.31
N ALA A 49 0.66 1.34 22.40
CA ALA A 49 0.66 2.33 23.48
C ALA A 49 1.99 2.36 24.27
N ASP A 50 2.69 1.23 24.30
CA ASP A 50 4.05 1.08 24.84
C ASP A 50 5.15 1.53 23.86
N ARG A 51 4.75 2.11 22.71
CA ARG A 51 5.59 2.53 21.58
C ARG A 51 6.21 1.40 20.76
N ALA A 52 5.86 0.14 21.02
CA ALA A 52 6.31 -0.97 20.16
C ALA A 52 5.77 -0.80 18.74
N ILE A 53 6.63 -1.07 17.75
CA ILE A 53 6.31 -1.00 16.32
C ILE A 53 6.00 -2.40 15.81
N TYR A 54 4.93 -2.51 15.02
CA TYR A 54 4.49 -3.74 14.36
C TYR A 54 4.30 -3.48 12.89
N GLN A 55 4.69 -4.44 12.05
CA GLN A 55 4.58 -4.32 10.60
C GLN A 55 4.00 -5.59 9.97
N ALA A 56 3.37 -5.40 8.82
CA ALA A 56 2.99 -6.42 7.85
C ALA A 56 3.16 -5.85 6.42
N GLY A 57 3.55 -6.69 5.46
CA GLY A 57 3.87 -6.25 4.10
C GLY A 57 5.23 -5.56 4.01
N GLY A 58 5.46 -4.82 2.90
CA GLY A 58 6.72 -4.13 2.63
C GLY A 58 7.87 -5.02 2.15
N TRP A 59 7.59 -6.24 1.69
CA TRP A 59 8.60 -7.18 1.18
C TRP A 59 8.98 -6.94 -0.28
N GLY A 60 8.38 -5.94 -0.91
CA GLY A 60 8.62 -5.54 -2.27
C GLY A 60 7.84 -6.38 -3.30
N PRO A 61 7.87 -5.95 -4.57
CA PRO A 61 6.93 -6.40 -5.60
C PRO A 61 7.09 -7.87 -6.02
N SER A 62 8.22 -8.49 -5.70
CA SER A 62 8.48 -9.90 -6.01
C SER A 62 7.97 -10.86 -4.96
N LEU A 63 7.75 -10.39 -3.72
CA LEU A 63 7.47 -11.23 -2.55
C LEU A 63 6.21 -10.82 -1.79
N GLY A 64 5.63 -9.67 -2.10
CA GLY A 64 4.42 -9.15 -1.49
C GLY A 64 3.93 -7.89 -2.20
N ASP A 65 3.77 -6.80 -1.45
CA ASP A 65 3.11 -5.57 -1.87
C ASP A 65 1.63 -5.77 -2.25
N GLU A 66 0.94 -6.68 -1.57
CA GLU A 66 -0.47 -6.93 -1.81
C GLU A 66 -1.31 -5.67 -1.58
N GLY A 67 -2.11 -5.32 -2.60
CA GLY A 67 -2.91 -4.09 -2.63
C GLY A 67 -2.20 -2.86 -3.20
N SER A 68 -0.92 -2.96 -3.55
CA SER A 68 -0.18 -1.92 -4.26
C SER A 68 -0.54 -1.83 -5.74
N GLY A 69 -0.04 -0.78 -6.41
CA GLY A 69 -0.14 -0.63 -7.85
C GLY A 69 0.62 -1.71 -8.63
N PHE A 70 1.77 -2.18 -8.14
CA PHE A 70 2.48 -3.30 -8.77
C PHE A 70 1.64 -4.58 -8.70
N TRP A 71 1.09 -4.88 -7.53
CA TRP A 71 0.25 -6.06 -7.32
C TRP A 71 -1.03 -6.00 -8.14
N ILE A 72 -1.73 -4.85 -8.16
CA ILE A 72 -2.94 -4.64 -8.97
C ILE A 72 -2.66 -4.92 -10.44
N ALA A 73 -1.57 -4.37 -10.97
CA ALA A 73 -1.19 -4.56 -12.37
C ALA A 73 -0.85 -6.02 -12.69
N GLN A 74 -0.09 -6.68 -11.81
CA GLN A 74 0.27 -8.09 -11.99
C GLN A 74 -0.97 -9.01 -11.92
N GLU A 75 -1.86 -8.78 -10.96
CA GLU A 75 -3.09 -9.56 -10.82
C GLU A 75 -4.07 -9.30 -11.96
N ALA A 76 -4.16 -8.08 -12.48
CA ALA A 76 -4.97 -7.79 -13.67
C ALA A 76 -4.47 -8.53 -14.92
N LEU A 77 -3.14 -8.58 -15.14
CA LEU A 77 -2.56 -9.38 -16.21
C LEU A 77 -2.86 -10.88 -16.03
N ARG A 78 -2.62 -11.42 -14.82
CA ARG A 78 -2.92 -12.82 -14.50
C ARG A 78 -4.40 -13.15 -14.71
N ALA A 79 -5.29 -12.31 -14.21
CA ALA A 79 -6.74 -12.46 -14.36
C ALA A 79 -7.17 -12.39 -15.83
N GLY A 80 -6.61 -11.46 -16.61
CA GLY A 80 -6.86 -11.34 -18.04
C GLY A 80 -6.45 -12.58 -18.83
N PHE A 81 -5.24 -13.12 -18.59
CA PHE A 81 -4.79 -14.35 -19.24
C PHE A 81 -5.61 -15.57 -18.79
N TRP A 82 -5.99 -15.63 -17.52
CA TRP A 82 -6.86 -16.70 -17.03
C TRP A 82 -8.27 -16.65 -17.64
N ALA A 83 -8.84 -15.46 -17.79
CA ALA A 83 -10.11 -15.25 -18.49
C ALA A 83 -9.99 -15.68 -19.96
N LYS A 84 -8.87 -15.36 -20.62
CA LYS A 84 -8.58 -15.80 -21.99
C LYS A 84 -8.59 -17.32 -22.12
N ASP A 85 -7.92 -18.03 -21.23
CA ASP A 85 -7.86 -19.51 -21.23
C ASP A 85 -9.25 -20.13 -21.03
N ARG A 86 -10.13 -19.47 -20.27
CA ARG A 86 -11.49 -19.91 -19.98
C ARG A 86 -12.53 -19.43 -20.98
N GLY A 87 -12.16 -18.61 -21.95
CA GLY A 87 -13.10 -17.98 -22.89
C GLY A 87 -14.06 -16.98 -22.23
N VAL A 88 -13.68 -16.40 -21.09
CA VAL A 88 -14.44 -15.34 -20.41
C VAL A 88 -14.08 -14.00 -21.04
N ALA A 89 -15.10 -13.19 -21.36
CA ALA A 89 -14.91 -11.87 -21.96
C ALA A 89 -14.36 -10.88 -20.93
N THR A 90 -13.41 -10.06 -21.36
CA THR A 90 -12.83 -8.95 -20.59
C THR A 90 -12.15 -7.97 -21.54
N THR A 91 -12.09 -6.70 -21.17
CA THR A 91 -11.36 -5.64 -21.90
C THR A 91 -9.91 -5.53 -21.46
N LEU A 92 -9.51 -6.08 -20.31
CA LEU A 92 -8.20 -5.88 -19.68
C LEU A 92 -7.02 -6.07 -20.63
N LEU A 93 -6.89 -7.25 -21.27
CA LEU A 93 -5.74 -7.53 -22.13
C LEU A 93 -5.72 -6.65 -23.39
N ALA A 94 -6.89 -6.26 -23.90
CA ALA A 94 -6.97 -5.39 -25.07
C ALA A 94 -6.53 -3.97 -24.72
N GLU A 95 -7.04 -3.42 -23.63
CA GLU A 95 -6.72 -2.07 -23.14
C GLU A 95 -5.25 -1.94 -22.69
N ILE A 96 -4.72 -2.99 -22.04
CA ILE A 96 -3.30 -3.06 -21.68
C ILE A 96 -2.43 -3.14 -22.94
N GLY A 97 -2.82 -3.97 -23.91
CA GLY A 97 -2.13 -4.06 -25.20
C GLY A 97 -2.07 -2.72 -25.91
N GLU A 98 -3.20 -2.00 -25.99
CA GLU A 98 -3.27 -0.67 -26.59
C GLU A 98 -2.39 0.34 -25.86
N PHE A 99 -2.40 0.36 -24.53
CA PHE A 99 -1.54 1.23 -23.73
C PHE A 99 -0.05 0.99 -23.98
N TRP A 100 0.36 -0.27 -24.15
CA TRP A 100 1.74 -0.62 -24.50
C TRP A 100 2.04 -0.53 -26.00
N GLY A 101 1.07 -0.20 -26.85
CA GLY A 101 1.24 -0.17 -28.31
C GLY A 101 1.41 -1.55 -28.96
N LEU A 102 0.94 -2.60 -28.30
CA LEU A 102 1.05 -4.00 -28.70
C LEU A 102 -0.24 -4.48 -29.37
N LYS A 103 -0.11 -5.33 -30.39
CA LYS A 103 -1.23 -5.77 -31.24
C LYS A 103 -1.60 -7.23 -31.04
N SER A 104 -0.79 -7.98 -30.30
CA SER A 104 -1.00 -9.41 -30.08
C SER A 104 -0.78 -9.83 -28.63
N LEU A 105 -1.43 -10.92 -28.24
CA LEU A 105 -1.23 -11.54 -26.93
C LEU A 105 0.22 -12.00 -26.72
N GLY A 106 0.90 -12.44 -27.79
CA GLY A 106 2.30 -12.85 -27.73
C GLY A 106 3.22 -11.71 -27.33
N GLU A 107 3.01 -10.51 -27.90
CA GLU A 107 3.76 -9.31 -27.53
C GLU A 107 3.51 -8.89 -26.08
N ILE A 108 2.26 -9.00 -25.60
CA ILE A 108 1.92 -8.72 -24.18
C ILE A 108 2.68 -9.69 -23.26
N VAL A 109 2.73 -10.98 -23.61
CA VAL A 109 3.51 -11.98 -22.85
C VAL A 109 5.00 -11.63 -22.85
N GLU A 110 5.57 -11.25 -24.00
CA GLU A 110 6.97 -10.86 -24.11
C GLU A 110 7.28 -9.63 -23.23
N MET A 111 6.47 -8.58 -23.34
CA MET A 111 6.61 -7.36 -22.53
C MET A 111 6.49 -7.66 -21.03
N ALA A 112 5.47 -8.41 -20.61
CA ALA A 112 5.24 -8.71 -19.20
C ALA A 112 6.36 -9.57 -18.55
N ASN A 113 7.04 -10.39 -19.34
CA ASN A 113 8.13 -11.25 -18.87
C ASN A 113 9.53 -10.63 -19.06
N ALA A 114 9.63 -9.43 -19.63
CA ALA A 114 10.91 -8.77 -19.88
C ALA A 114 11.73 -8.53 -18.60
N ARG A 115 13.06 -8.47 -18.77
CA ARG A 115 14.03 -8.17 -17.70
C ARG A 115 15.11 -7.21 -18.25
N PRO A 116 15.17 -5.94 -17.79
CA PRO A 116 14.25 -5.30 -16.85
C PRO A 116 12.81 -5.25 -17.39
N GLY A 117 11.84 -5.38 -16.49
CA GLY A 117 10.41 -5.42 -16.84
C GLY A 117 9.80 -4.03 -17.05
N PRO A 118 8.54 -3.96 -17.52
CA PRO A 118 7.83 -2.70 -17.69
C PRO A 118 7.50 -2.06 -16.34
N ASP A 119 7.18 -0.78 -16.37
CA ASP A 119 6.57 -0.08 -15.24
C ASP A 119 5.12 -0.55 -15.06
N LEU A 120 4.94 -1.65 -14.32
CA LEU A 120 3.63 -2.24 -14.07
C LEU A 120 2.65 -1.28 -13.37
N PRO A 121 3.03 -0.50 -12.34
CA PRO A 121 2.17 0.52 -11.74
C PRO A 121 1.54 1.50 -12.74
N ALA A 122 2.18 1.78 -13.89
CA ALA A 122 1.61 2.62 -14.94
C ALA A 122 0.33 2.03 -15.59
N LEU A 123 0.06 0.73 -15.40
CA LEU A 123 -1.18 0.09 -15.85
C LEU A 123 -2.39 0.39 -14.95
N VAL A 124 -2.18 0.83 -13.71
CA VAL A 124 -3.26 1.03 -12.73
C VAL A 124 -4.37 1.96 -13.27
N PRO A 125 -4.07 3.12 -13.89
CA PRO A 125 -5.11 3.97 -14.48
C PRO A 125 -5.90 3.28 -15.60
N ILE A 126 -5.28 2.35 -16.34
CA ILE A 126 -5.94 1.57 -17.39
C ILE A 126 -6.94 0.60 -16.76
N ILE A 127 -6.52 -0.10 -15.71
CA ILE A 127 -7.33 -1.07 -14.97
C ILE A 127 -8.51 -0.37 -14.28
N VAL A 128 -8.29 0.80 -13.69
CA VAL A 128 -9.36 1.63 -13.11
C VAL A 128 -10.39 2.01 -14.17
N ARG A 129 -9.96 2.46 -15.36
CA ARG A 129 -10.89 2.77 -16.46
C ARG A 129 -11.69 1.54 -16.91
N CYS A 130 -11.07 0.36 -16.96
CA CYS A 130 -11.78 -0.89 -17.29
C CYS A 130 -12.87 -1.17 -16.26
N ALA A 131 -12.57 -1.01 -14.97
CA ALA A 131 -13.54 -1.19 -13.89
C ALA A 131 -14.67 -0.16 -13.96
N GLU A 132 -14.36 1.12 -14.22
CA GLU A 132 -15.36 2.18 -14.42
C GLU A 132 -16.25 1.93 -15.64
N ALA A 133 -15.73 1.27 -16.67
CA ALA A 133 -16.48 0.83 -17.84
C ALA A 133 -17.31 -0.46 -17.61
N GLY A 134 -17.23 -1.06 -16.41
CA GLY A 134 -18.01 -2.23 -16.02
C GLY A 134 -17.36 -3.58 -16.31
N ASP A 135 -16.03 -3.64 -16.46
CA ASP A 135 -15.31 -4.92 -16.55
C ASP A 135 -15.26 -5.60 -15.16
N ASP A 136 -15.98 -6.72 -15.02
CA ASP A 136 -16.10 -7.47 -13.77
C ASP A 136 -14.75 -7.97 -13.23
N LEU A 137 -13.81 -8.34 -14.10
CA LEU A 137 -12.48 -8.81 -13.68
C LEU A 137 -11.64 -7.66 -13.13
N ALA A 138 -11.69 -6.49 -13.77
CA ALA A 138 -11.01 -5.29 -13.28
C ALA A 138 -11.58 -4.85 -11.92
N ILE A 139 -12.90 -4.85 -11.76
CA ILE A 139 -13.58 -4.57 -10.49
C ILE A 139 -13.10 -5.56 -9.41
N ALA A 140 -13.14 -6.87 -9.70
CA ALA A 140 -12.75 -7.90 -8.76
C ALA A 140 -11.28 -7.79 -8.31
N VAL A 141 -10.36 -7.42 -9.21
CA VAL A 141 -8.94 -7.19 -8.87
C VAL A 141 -8.78 -6.02 -7.90
N LEU A 142 -9.47 -4.90 -8.15
CA LEU A 142 -9.41 -3.71 -7.29
C LEU A 142 -10.07 -3.96 -5.92
N GLU A 143 -11.19 -4.69 -5.89
CA GLU A 143 -11.83 -5.09 -4.63
C GLU A 143 -10.91 -5.99 -3.82
N ARG A 144 -10.29 -6.98 -4.48
CA ARG A 144 -9.34 -7.89 -3.82
C ARG A 144 -8.13 -7.13 -3.28
N ALA A 145 -7.59 -6.16 -4.01
CA ALA A 145 -6.53 -5.30 -3.49
C ALA A 145 -6.91 -4.64 -2.15
N GLY A 146 -8.15 -4.17 -2.02
CA GLY A 146 -8.64 -3.62 -0.75
C GLY A 146 -8.74 -4.67 0.36
N VAL A 147 -9.21 -5.89 0.03
CA VAL A 147 -9.28 -7.01 0.98
C VAL A 147 -7.90 -7.41 1.50
N GLU A 148 -6.90 -7.53 0.62
CA GLU A 148 -5.54 -7.89 1.00
C GLU A 148 -4.91 -6.85 1.95
N LEU A 149 -5.15 -5.55 1.71
CA LEU A 149 -4.73 -4.49 2.64
C LEU A 149 -5.44 -4.63 4.00
N ALA A 150 -6.74 -4.94 4.00
CA ALA A 150 -7.50 -5.12 5.23
C ALA A 150 -7.00 -6.30 6.07
N GLU A 151 -6.57 -7.40 5.44
CA GLU A 151 -5.98 -8.54 6.13
C GLU A 151 -4.67 -8.19 6.83
N GLN A 152 -3.79 -7.46 6.14
CA GLN A 152 -2.54 -6.99 6.72
C GLN A 152 -2.78 -6.01 7.91
N VAL A 153 -3.77 -5.12 7.78
CA VAL A 153 -4.19 -4.22 8.88
C VAL A 153 -4.75 -5.00 10.06
N ALA A 154 -5.58 -6.01 9.82
CA ALA A 154 -6.11 -6.85 10.89
C ALA A 154 -4.99 -7.59 11.62
N LEU A 155 -3.97 -8.08 10.90
CA LEU A 155 -2.79 -8.72 11.48
C LEU A 155 -2.00 -7.75 12.38
N VAL A 156 -1.72 -6.53 11.92
CA VAL A 156 -1.02 -5.51 12.73
C VAL A 156 -1.84 -5.14 13.95
N ALA A 157 -3.15 -4.94 13.80
CA ALA A 157 -4.06 -4.67 14.92
C ALA A 157 -4.08 -5.79 15.96
N LEU A 158 -4.03 -7.06 15.52
CA LEU A 158 -3.93 -8.21 16.40
C LEU A 158 -2.63 -8.20 17.20
N LYS A 159 -1.47 -8.03 16.52
CA LYS A 159 -0.15 -7.95 17.18
C LYS A 159 -0.10 -6.83 18.22
N MET A 160 -0.67 -5.65 17.90
CA MET A 160 -0.77 -4.52 18.83
C MET A 160 -1.67 -4.81 20.04
N LYS A 161 -2.71 -5.63 19.88
CA LYS A 161 -3.62 -6.00 20.96
C LYS A 161 -2.97 -7.00 21.93
N GLU A 162 -2.19 -7.95 21.40
CA GLU A 162 -1.49 -8.96 22.18
C GLU A 162 -0.44 -8.35 23.13
N SER A 163 0.13 -7.19 22.79
CA SER A 163 1.02 -6.42 23.67
C SER A 163 0.28 -5.54 24.70
N GLY A 164 -1.02 -5.72 24.89
CA GLY A 164 -1.82 -4.93 25.84
C GLY A 164 -2.44 -3.67 25.23
N GLY A 165 -2.53 -3.60 23.90
CA GLY A 165 -3.13 -2.49 23.16
C GLY A 165 -4.63 -2.28 23.45
N ARG A 166 -5.11 -1.10 23.04
CA ARG A 166 -6.51 -0.67 23.23
C ARG A 166 -7.49 -1.50 22.39
N ARG A 167 -8.75 -1.58 22.83
CA ARG A 167 -9.84 -2.20 22.05
C ARG A 167 -10.20 -1.44 20.78
N LYS A 168 -9.90 -0.14 20.72
CA LYS A 168 -10.13 0.72 19.55
C LYS A 168 -8.81 1.28 19.05
N ILE A 169 -8.53 1.10 17.77
CA ILE A 169 -7.30 1.53 17.10
C ILE A 169 -7.70 2.41 15.92
N GLU A 170 -7.07 3.57 15.79
CA GLU A 170 -7.25 4.43 14.63
C GLU A 170 -6.26 4.02 13.53
N ALA A 171 -6.73 4.01 12.29
CA ALA A 171 -5.93 3.70 11.13
C ALA A 171 -5.98 4.85 10.12
N ALA A 172 -4.83 5.32 9.65
CA ALA A 172 -4.70 6.37 8.67
C ALA A 172 -4.19 5.78 7.34
N CYS A 173 -4.57 6.39 6.22
CA CYS A 173 -4.16 5.94 4.88
C CYS A 173 -3.18 6.92 4.26
N THR A 174 -2.24 6.43 3.45
CA THR A 174 -1.38 7.24 2.57
C THR A 174 -1.04 6.47 1.28
N GLY A 175 -0.66 7.21 0.24
CA GLY A 175 -0.31 6.67 -1.07
C GLY A 175 -1.45 6.72 -2.10
N SER A 176 -1.05 6.81 -3.37
CA SER A 176 -1.92 7.12 -4.52
C SER A 176 -3.04 6.11 -4.75
N ILE A 177 -2.86 4.84 -4.37
CA ILE A 177 -3.90 3.81 -4.52
C ILE A 177 -5.08 4.12 -3.59
N LEU A 178 -4.80 4.38 -2.31
CA LEU A 178 -5.84 4.67 -1.31
C LEU A 178 -6.41 6.09 -1.44
N GLU A 179 -5.65 7.01 -2.05
CA GLU A 179 -6.09 8.37 -2.28
C GLU A 179 -7.02 8.50 -3.50
N HIS A 180 -6.71 7.80 -4.60
CA HIS A 180 -7.40 8.04 -5.87
C HIS A 180 -8.32 6.90 -6.30
N ILE A 181 -8.19 5.70 -5.72
CA ILE A 181 -9.00 4.54 -6.11
C ILE A 181 -10.02 4.22 -5.03
N SER A 182 -11.18 4.88 -5.14
CA SER A 182 -12.28 4.77 -4.17
C SER A 182 -12.76 3.33 -3.95
N LEU A 183 -12.75 2.51 -5.00
CA LEU A 183 -13.14 1.09 -4.94
C LEU A 183 -12.22 0.28 -4.01
N VAL A 184 -10.90 0.43 -4.14
CA VAL A 184 -9.92 -0.24 -3.27
C VAL A 184 -10.12 0.19 -1.81
N ARG A 185 -10.24 1.51 -1.58
CA ARG A 185 -10.45 2.05 -0.23
C ARG A 185 -11.77 1.57 0.38
N ALA A 186 -12.84 1.53 -0.40
CA ALA A 186 -14.16 1.06 0.04
C ALA A 186 -14.14 -0.43 0.40
N ALA A 187 -13.55 -1.27 -0.46
CA ALA A 187 -13.39 -2.70 -0.20
C ALA A 187 -12.57 -2.97 1.06
N MET A 188 -11.46 -2.25 1.25
CA MET A 188 -10.64 -2.35 2.46
C MET A 188 -11.44 -2.00 3.72
N VAL A 189 -12.15 -0.87 3.72
CA VAL A 189 -12.97 -0.44 4.86
C VAL A 189 -14.10 -1.44 5.14
N ALA A 190 -14.73 -1.99 4.10
CA ALA A 190 -15.79 -3.00 4.24
C ALA A 190 -15.24 -4.31 4.84
N ALA A 191 -14.10 -4.79 4.36
CA ALA A 191 -13.43 -5.97 4.88
C ALA A 191 -13.03 -5.79 6.36
N LEU A 192 -12.45 -4.63 6.73
CA LEU A 192 -12.07 -4.32 8.10
C LEU A 192 -13.24 -4.27 9.08
N LYS A 193 -14.41 -3.75 8.66
CA LYS A 193 -15.62 -3.78 9.49
C LYS A 193 -16.01 -5.20 9.91
N THR A 194 -15.71 -6.18 9.07
CA THR A 194 -16.02 -7.60 9.31
C THR A 194 -14.91 -8.29 10.09
N SER A 195 -13.65 -8.15 9.67
CA SER A 195 -12.51 -8.90 10.24
C SER A 195 -11.94 -8.27 11.51
N SER A 196 -11.99 -6.94 11.64
CA SER A 196 -11.40 -6.19 12.75
C SER A 196 -12.22 -4.94 13.11
N PRO A 197 -13.44 -5.11 13.68
CA PRO A 197 -14.35 -4.00 13.98
C PRO A 197 -13.82 -3.00 15.02
N GLY A 198 -12.70 -3.32 15.69
CA GLY A 198 -12.00 -2.40 16.59
C GLY A 198 -11.14 -1.37 15.86
N VAL A 199 -10.87 -1.54 14.56
CA VAL A 199 -10.09 -0.61 13.75
C VAL A 199 -11.02 0.42 13.12
N LYS A 200 -10.78 1.70 13.40
CA LYS A 200 -11.46 2.83 12.78
C LYS A 200 -10.53 3.48 11.76
N VAL A 201 -10.84 3.31 10.48
CA VAL A 201 -10.14 4.03 9.41
C VAL A 201 -10.57 5.50 9.44
N LEU A 202 -9.61 6.40 9.56
CA LEU A 202 -9.82 7.85 9.59
C LEU A 202 -10.27 8.36 8.20
N GLU A 203 -10.97 9.49 8.21
CA GLU A 203 -11.32 10.18 6.97
C GLU A 203 -10.09 10.92 6.42
N GLY A 204 -9.99 11.00 5.10
CA GLY A 204 -8.84 11.59 4.42
C GLY A 204 -7.64 10.67 4.30
N VAL A 205 -6.54 11.25 3.80
CA VAL A 205 -5.25 10.63 3.56
C VAL A 205 -4.20 11.52 4.21
N VAL A 206 -3.19 10.92 4.84
CA VAL A 206 -2.11 11.65 5.51
C VAL A 206 -1.10 12.08 4.46
N ASP A 207 -0.81 13.38 4.43
CA ASP A 207 0.29 13.95 3.68
C ASP A 207 1.62 13.61 4.39
N SER A 208 2.48 12.86 3.70
CA SER A 208 3.78 12.43 4.22
C SER A 208 4.71 13.61 4.54
N LEU A 209 4.53 14.77 3.88
CA LEU A 209 5.31 15.99 4.14
C LEU A 209 4.99 16.62 5.51
N GLU A 210 3.74 16.54 5.98
CA GLU A 210 3.37 17.08 7.30
C GLU A 210 4.07 16.33 8.45
N GLY A 211 4.31 15.02 8.29
CA GLY A 211 4.99 14.22 9.29
C GLY A 211 6.46 14.56 9.48
N ALA A 212 7.18 14.75 8.37
CA ALA A 212 8.57 15.20 8.41
C ALA A 212 8.70 16.58 9.08
N LEU A 213 7.79 17.51 8.78
CA LEU A 213 7.76 18.85 9.37
C LEU A 213 7.43 18.85 10.87
N TRP A 214 6.51 17.98 11.33
CA TRP A 214 6.18 17.86 12.74
C TRP A 214 7.37 17.31 13.56
N ARG A 215 8.01 16.24 13.07
CA ARG A 215 9.20 15.63 13.69
C ARG A 215 10.36 16.60 13.83
N ALA A 216 10.68 17.37 12.79
CA ALA A 216 11.74 18.38 12.83
C ALA A 216 11.50 19.44 13.91
N ARG A 217 10.23 19.78 14.18
CA ARG A 217 9.86 20.76 15.22
C ARG A 217 9.93 20.18 16.63
N GLU A 218 9.62 18.90 16.82
CA GLU A 218 9.72 18.26 18.14
C GLU A 218 11.16 17.92 18.52
N ALA A 219 11.99 17.44 17.58
CA ALA A 219 13.42 17.22 17.82
C ALA A 219 14.12 18.51 18.30
N ALA A 220 13.79 19.65 17.68
CA ALA A 220 14.28 20.97 18.07
C ALA A 220 13.77 21.47 19.44
N ARG A 221 12.76 20.84 20.04
CA ARG A 221 12.21 21.18 21.36
C ARG A 221 12.76 20.32 22.49
N THR A 222 13.23 19.11 22.18
CA THR A 222 13.89 18.21 23.15
C THR A 222 15.37 18.56 23.38
N ASP A 223 15.98 19.32 22.48
CA ASP A 223 17.38 19.79 22.57
C ASP A 223 17.53 21.18 23.25
N SER A 224 16.48 21.67 23.92
CA SER A 224 16.44 22.95 24.65
C SER A 224 16.03 22.76 26.10
#